data_AF-A0A6I0DJ84-F1
#
_entry.id   AF-A0A6I0DJ84-F1
#
_cell.length_a   1.000
_cell.length_b   1.000
_cell.length_c   1.000
_cell.angle_alpha   90.00
_cell.angle_beta   90.00
_cell.angle_gamma   90.00
#
_symmetry.space_group_name_H-M   'P 1'
#
loop_
_entity.id
_entity.type
_entity.pdbx_description
1 polymer ?
#
loop_
_entity_poly.entity_id
_entity_poly.type
_entity_poly.pdbx_seq_one_letter_code
_entity_poly.pdbx_strand_id
1 'polypeptide(L)'
;MLKFVVSKGHDAFVYYKTVVEADTPEEAKDLARSVYYEGDWWATGYLQEFDDFEIDEHSGVRLLNDGETIEEFLTFNVTAQQRDAVLTGLRLLQLALEADNIPPLLRRIFTNDDAHAGLDLKRIDALCEGING
;
A
#
# COMPACT_ATOMS: atom_id res chain seq x y z
N MET A 1 -9.93 3.82 31.03
CA MET A 1 -10.45 4.81 30.06
C MET A 1 -10.73 4.06 28.76
N LEU A 2 -11.87 4.32 28.11
CA LEU A 2 -12.22 3.67 26.83
C LEU A 2 -11.34 4.21 25.70
N LYS A 3 -10.95 3.33 24.76
CA LYS A 3 -10.18 3.68 23.55
C LYS A 3 -11.04 3.43 22.31
N PHE A 4 -10.94 4.32 21.33
CA PHE A 4 -11.76 4.28 20.12
C PHE A 4 -10.88 4.29 18.88
N VAL A 5 -11.28 3.55 17.86
CA VAL A 5 -10.77 3.61 16.50
C VAL A 5 -11.57 4.65 15.74
N VAL A 6 -10.88 5.59 15.10
CA VAL A 6 -11.48 6.59 14.22
C VAL A 6 -10.94 6.37 12.82
N SER A 7 -11.83 6.14 11.87
CA SER A 7 -11.51 5.93 10.46
C SER A 7 -11.92 7.18 9.67
N LYS A 8 -10.98 7.71 8.88
CA LYS A 8 -11.19 8.85 8.00
C LYS A 8 -10.76 8.50 6.58
N GLY A 9 -11.54 8.92 5.59
CA GLY A 9 -11.17 8.82 4.18
C GLY A 9 -10.22 9.95 3.77
N HIS A 10 -9.46 9.74 2.70
CA HIS A 10 -8.63 10.78 2.09
C HIS A 10 -8.76 10.68 0.56
N ASP A 11 -9.37 11.69 -0.06
CA ASP A 11 -9.40 11.80 -1.51
C ASP A 11 -8.18 12.61 -1.97
N ALA A 12 -7.41 12.06 -2.92
CA ALA A 12 -6.28 12.74 -3.53
C ALA A 12 -6.39 12.66 -5.05
N PHE A 13 -6.22 13.80 -5.73
CA PHE A 13 -6.12 13.82 -7.19
C PHE A 13 -4.66 13.88 -7.63
N VAL A 14 -4.32 13.03 -8.60
CA VAL A 14 -3.07 13.13 -9.37
C VAL A 14 -3.35 13.99 -10.60
N TYR A 15 -2.60 15.09 -10.75
CA TYR A 15 -2.71 15.92 -11.94
C TYR A 15 -1.87 15.32 -13.05
N TYR A 16 -2.51 15.05 -14.18
CA TYR A 16 -1.85 14.69 -15.43
C TYR A 16 -1.82 15.92 -16.34
N LYS A 17 -0.72 16.08 -17.07
CA LYS A 17 -0.57 17.07 -18.13
C LYS A 17 -0.39 16.35 -19.44
N THR A 18 -0.89 16.98 -20.49
CA THR A 18 -0.62 16.58 -21.86
C THR A 18 -0.42 17.84 -22.69
N VAL A 19 0.25 17.71 -23.84
CA VAL A 19 0.50 18.83 -24.74
C VAL A 19 -0.42 18.65 -25.93
N VAL A 20 -1.26 19.67 -26.17
CA VAL A 20 -2.21 19.71 -27.29
C VAL A 20 -1.87 20.93 -28.14
N GLU A 21 -1.67 20.70 -29.43
CA GLU A 21 -1.61 21.78 -30.41
C GLU A 21 -3.04 22.11 -30.86
N ALA A 22 -3.49 23.34 -30.65
CA ALA A 22 -4.81 23.84 -31.03
C ALA A 22 -4.78 25.36 -31.21
N ASP A 23 -5.75 25.91 -31.95
CA ASP A 23 -5.81 27.34 -32.24
C ASP A 23 -6.39 28.14 -31.05
N THR A 24 -7.14 27.47 -30.16
CA THR A 24 -7.74 28.08 -28.96
C THR A 24 -7.66 27.19 -27.72
N PRO A 25 -7.69 27.76 -26.50
CA PRO A 25 -7.75 26.97 -25.26
C PRO A 25 -8.98 26.06 -25.17
N GLU A 26 -10.13 26.53 -25.66
CA GLU A 26 -11.38 25.77 -25.70
C GLU A 26 -11.23 24.55 -26.61
N GLU A 27 -10.65 24.73 -27.80
CA GLU A 27 -10.36 23.63 -28.73
C GLU A 27 -9.34 22.64 -28.14
N ALA A 28 -8.27 23.11 -27.50
CA ALA A 28 -7.30 22.26 -26.83
C ALA A 28 -7.96 21.37 -25.76
N LYS A 29 -8.90 21.94 -25.00
CA LYS A 29 -9.64 21.24 -23.96
C LYS A 29 -10.60 20.20 -24.53
N ASP A 30 -11.30 20.52 -25.62
CA ASP A 30 -12.22 19.60 -26.27
C ASP A 30 -11.46 18.45 -26.95
N LEU A 31 -10.30 18.73 -27.56
CA LEU A 31 -9.39 17.71 -28.10
C LEU A 31 -8.87 16.78 -27.00
N ALA A 32 -8.40 17.32 -25.86
CA ALA A 32 -7.91 16.51 -24.74
C ALA A 32 -8.99 15.65 -24.07
N ARG A 33 -10.28 16.01 -24.21
CA ARG A 33 -11.42 15.27 -23.66
C ARG A 33 -11.98 14.22 -24.62
N SER A 34 -11.57 14.25 -25.89
CA SER A 34 -12.02 13.31 -26.89
C SER A 34 -11.59 11.88 -26.53
N VAL A 35 -12.49 10.92 -26.74
CA VAL A 35 -12.18 9.48 -26.61
C VAL A 35 -11.15 8.99 -27.64
N TYR A 36 -10.88 9.79 -28.67
CA TYR A 36 -9.88 9.53 -29.71
C TYR A 36 -8.57 10.32 -29.49
N TYR A 37 -8.38 10.93 -28.33
CA TYR A 37 -7.14 11.63 -28.04
C TYR A 37 -6.00 10.63 -27.79
N GLU A 38 -5.00 10.63 -28.68
CA GLU A 38 -3.85 9.71 -28.62
C GLU A 38 -2.59 10.34 -27.98
N GLY A 39 -2.71 11.54 -27.40
CA GLY A 39 -1.57 12.21 -26.78
C GLY A 39 -1.16 11.60 -25.44
N ASP A 40 0.15 11.65 -25.16
CA ASP A 40 0.71 11.14 -23.91
C ASP A 40 0.27 11.99 -22.72
N TRP A 41 -0.19 11.34 -21.65
CA TRP A 41 -0.45 11.97 -20.37
C TRP A 41 0.71 11.72 -19.41
N TRP A 42 1.33 12.80 -18.96
CA TRP A 42 2.40 12.76 -17.96
C TRP A 42 1.85 13.13 -16.59
N ALA A 43 1.97 12.22 -15.63
CA ALA A 43 1.74 12.54 -14.23
C ALA A 43 2.69 13.66 -13.82
N THR A 44 2.15 14.74 -13.26
CA THR A 44 2.95 15.91 -12.89
C THR A 44 3.66 15.75 -11.56
N GLY A 45 3.32 14.71 -10.79
CA GLY A 45 3.73 14.57 -9.40
C GLY A 45 3.07 15.56 -8.44
N TYR A 46 2.21 16.45 -8.94
CA TYR A 46 1.41 17.34 -8.10
C TYR A 46 0.18 16.56 -7.62
N LEU A 47 0.05 16.48 -6.30
CA LEU A 47 -1.08 15.92 -5.59
C LEU A 47 -1.83 17.10 -4.96
N GLN A 48 -3.14 17.20 -5.21
CA GLN A 48 -3.98 18.08 -4.41
C GLN A 48 -4.78 17.21 -3.44
N GLU A 49 -4.46 17.41 -2.16
CA GLU A 49 -5.13 16.83 -1.01
C GLU A 49 -6.25 17.79 -0.61
N PHE A 50 -7.47 17.29 -0.38
CA PHE A 50 -8.49 18.08 0.31
C PHE A 50 -8.23 17.99 1.81
N ASP A 51 -8.04 19.14 2.46
CA ASP A 51 -7.76 19.22 3.91
C ASP A 51 -8.95 18.78 4.80
N ASP A 52 -10.15 18.68 4.23
CA ASP A 52 -11.35 18.31 4.95
C ASP A 52 -11.47 16.78 5.05
N PHE A 53 -11.11 16.27 6.22
CA PHE A 53 -11.34 14.87 6.58
C PHE A 53 -12.83 14.62 6.82
N GLU A 54 -13.43 13.71 6.08
CA GLU A 54 -14.73 13.15 6.43
C GLU A 54 -14.55 11.87 7.25
N ILE A 55 -15.12 11.88 8.46
CA ILE A 55 -15.30 10.68 9.27
C ILE A 55 -16.49 9.94 8.67
N ASP A 56 -16.30 8.67 8.32
CA ASP A 56 -17.35 7.83 7.74
C ASP A 56 -18.60 7.81 8.65
N GLU A 57 -19.77 8.20 8.11
CA GLU A 57 -20.99 8.43 8.90
C GLU A 57 -21.53 7.15 9.58
N HIS A 58 -21.17 5.97 9.07
CA HIS A 58 -21.71 4.70 9.53
C HIS A 58 -20.74 3.88 10.38
N SER A 59 -19.43 4.04 10.16
CA SER A 59 -18.37 3.22 10.74
C SER A 59 -17.14 4.01 11.20
N GLY A 60 -17.13 5.33 11.00
CA GLY A 60 -15.98 6.19 11.24
C GLY A 60 -15.54 6.30 12.69
N VAL A 61 -16.33 5.83 13.66
CA VAL A 61 -15.94 5.70 15.07
C VAL A 61 -16.43 4.38 15.65
N ARG A 62 -15.52 3.59 16.25
CA ARG A 62 -15.86 2.38 17.00
C ARG A 62 -14.94 2.16 18.20
N LEU A 63 -15.33 1.27 19.12
CA LEU A 63 -14.42 0.86 20.21
C LEU A 63 -13.23 0.07 19.65
N LEU A 64 -12.05 0.34 20.20
CA LEU A 64 -10.86 -0.49 19.99
C LEU A 64 -11.02 -1.74 20.84
N ASN A 65 -11.06 -2.91 20.20
CA ASN A 65 -11.23 -4.17 20.92
C ASN A 65 -9.96 -4.52 21.70
N ASP A 66 -10.10 -5.29 22.77
CA ASP A 66 -8.96 -5.78 23.55
C ASP A 66 -8.06 -6.66 22.66
N GLY A 67 -6.79 -6.27 22.50
CA GLY A 67 -5.81 -6.94 21.65
C GLY A 67 -5.75 -6.45 20.20
N GLU A 68 -6.56 -5.47 19.82
CA GLU A 68 -6.55 -4.89 18.48
C GLU A 68 -5.43 -3.86 18.30
N THR A 69 -4.66 -3.97 17.22
CA THR A 69 -3.60 -3.02 16.81
C THR A 69 -3.97 -2.37 15.48
N ILE A 70 -3.82 -1.04 15.39
CA ILE A 70 -3.91 -0.30 14.13
C ILE A 70 -2.49 -0.16 13.60
N GLU A 71 -2.21 -0.82 12.48
CA GLU A 71 -0.93 -0.74 11.80
C GLU A 71 -1.02 0.25 10.63
N GLU A 72 0.01 1.09 10.48
CA GLU A 72 0.14 1.97 9.32
C GLU A 72 0.57 1.14 8.11
N PHE A 73 -0.22 1.17 7.03
CA PHE A 73 0.17 0.53 5.78
C PHE A 73 1.16 1.42 5.03
N LEU A 74 2.39 0.94 4.86
CA LEU A 74 3.40 1.57 4.02
C LEU A 74 3.47 0.87 2.67
N THR A 75 3.11 1.58 1.60
CA THR A 75 3.28 1.10 0.22
C THR A 75 4.61 1.62 -0.33
N PHE A 76 5.48 0.73 -0.80
CA PHE A 76 6.72 1.09 -1.47
C PHE A 76 6.86 0.34 -2.79
N ASN A 77 7.32 1.04 -3.83
CA ASN A 77 7.62 0.43 -5.12
C ASN A 77 8.93 -0.35 -5.04
N VAL A 78 8.93 -1.58 -5.56
CA VAL A 78 10.12 -2.44 -5.64
C VAL A 78 10.45 -2.77 -7.09
N THR A 79 11.74 -2.93 -7.39
CA THR A 79 12.17 -3.52 -8.67
C THR A 79 11.92 -5.03 -8.67
N ALA A 80 11.98 -5.65 -9.86
CA ALA A 80 11.89 -7.10 -9.98
C ALA A 80 12.96 -7.82 -9.13
N GLN A 81 14.20 -7.32 -9.09
CA GLN A 81 15.26 -7.92 -8.28
C GLN A 81 15.00 -7.79 -6.77
N GLN A 82 14.42 -6.66 -6.33
CA GLN A 82 14.05 -6.46 -4.92
C GLN A 82 12.90 -7.39 -4.53
N ARG A 83 11.89 -7.54 -5.39
CA ARG A 83 10.82 -8.54 -5.21
C ARG A 83 11.38 -9.94 -5.07
N ASP A 84 12.27 -10.34 -5.98
CA ASP A 84 12.86 -11.69 -5.97
C ASP A 84 13.72 -11.93 -4.72
N ALA A 85 14.42 -10.90 -4.22
CA ALA A 85 15.17 -10.97 -2.97
C ALA A 85 14.24 -11.16 -1.75
N VAL A 86 13.11 -10.44 -1.70
CA VAL A 86 12.09 -10.60 -0.65
C VAL A 86 11.51 -12.01 -0.67
N LEU A 87 11.11 -12.51 -1.85
CA LEU A 87 10.59 -13.86 -2.02
C LEU A 87 11.60 -14.92 -1.60
N THR A 88 12.87 -14.74 -1.94
CA THR A 88 13.96 -15.64 -1.50
C THR A 88 14.09 -15.65 0.02
N GLY A 89 14.03 -14.48 0.66
CA GLY A 89 14.05 -14.37 2.12
C GLY A 89 12.88 -15.09 2.79
N LEU A 90 11.67 -14.97 2.23
CA LEU A 90 10.48 -15.66 2.73
C LEU A 90 10.59 -17.18 2.59
N ARG A 91 11.13 -17.67 1.47
CA ARG A 91 11.38 -19.11 1.28
C ARG A 91 12.44 -19.65 2.25
N LEU A 92 13.52 -18.89 2.50
CA LEU A 92 14.52 -19.26 3.52
C LEU A 92 13.91 -19.31 4.92
N LEU A 93 13.03 -18.36 5.25
CA LEU A 93 12.32 -18.36 6.53
C LEU A 93 11.42 -19.58 6.69
N GLN A 94 10.70 -20.00 5.64
CA GLN A 94 9.89 -21.24 5.68
C GLN A 94 10.76 -22.46 5.96
N LEU A 95 11.89 -22.61 5.27
CA LEU A 95 12.82 -23.72 5.51
C LEU A 95 13.33 -23.73 6.95
N ALA A 96 13.63 -22.56 7.52
CA ALA A 96 14.07 -22.44 8.90
C ALA A 96 12.96 -22.79 9.91
N LEU A 97 11.71 -22.42 9.62
CA LEU A 97 10.53 -22.77 10.42
C LEU A 97 10.22 -24.26 10.38
N GLU A 98 10.28 -24.88 9.20
CA GLU A 98 10.10 -26.33 9.03
C GLU A 98 11.18 -27.14 9.77
N ALA A 99 12.42 -26.62 9.80
CA ALA A 99 13.53 -27.22 10.53
C ALA A 99 13.52 -26.94 12.04
N ASP A 100 12.58 -26.12 12.55
CA ASP A 100 12.56 -25.58 13.92
C ASP A 100 13.93 -24.99 14.34
N ASN A 101 14.60 -24.34 13.39
CA ASN A 101 15.97 -23.86 13.55
C ASN A 101 16.11 -22.43 13.04
N ILE A 102 15.52 -21.50 13.79
CA ILE A 102 15.65 -20.07 13.52
C ILE A 102 16.72 -19.49 14.44
N PRO A 103 17.84 -18.97 13.90
CA PRO A 103 18.84 -18.26 14.69
C PRO A 103 18.21 -17.17 15.57
N PRO A 104 18.67 -16.97 16.82
CA PRO A 104 18.06 -16.01 17.75
C PRO A 104 17.90 -14.60 17.19
N LEU A 105 18.89 -14.12 16.41
CA LEU A 105 18.81 -12.81 15.76
C LEU A 105 17.65 -12.72 14.76
N LEU A 106 17.46 -13.75 13.94
CA LEU A 106 16.37 -13.80 12.97
C LEU A 106 15.02 -13.97 13.67
N ARG A 107 14.97 -14.73 14.77
CA ARG A 107 13.77 -14.86 15.59
C ARG A 107 13.32 -13.51 16.15
N ARG A 108 14.25 -12.69 16.65
CA ARG A 108 13.96 -11.34 17.15
C ARG A 108 13.40 -10.43 16.06
N ILE A 109 13.98 -10.46 14.86
CA ILE A 109 13.44 -9.69 13.73
C ILE A 109 12.04 -10.19 13.35
N PHE A 110 11.87 -11.50 13.23
CA PHE A 110 10.63 -12.13 12.79
C PHE A 110 9.45 -11.93 13.75
N THR A 111 9.73 -11.73 15.03
CA THR A 111 8.72 -11.53 16.08
C THR A 111 8.66 -10.08 16.56
N ASN A 112 9.49 -9.20 16.00
CA ASN A 112 9.72 -7.84 16.49
C ASN A 112 10.00 -7.83 18.00
N ASP A 113 11.09 -8.47 18.42
CA ASP A 113 11.46 -8.65 19.83
C ASP A 113 10.32 -9.27 20.68
N ASP A 114 9.71 -10.35 20.17
CA ASP A 114 8.57 -11.05 20.78
C ASP A 114 7.29 -10.20 20.96
N ALA A 115 7.18 -9.06 20.28
CA ALA A 115 5.94 -8.27 20.24
C ALA A 115 4.78 -9.00 19.55
N HIS A 116 5.08 -9.91 18.61
CA HIS A 116 4.09 -10.75 17.94
C HIS A 116 4.62 -12.15 17.61
N ALA A 117 3.69 -13.11 17.40
CA ALA A 117 4.02 -14.52 17.17
C ALA A 117 4.74 -14.83 15.84
N GLY A 118 4.79 -13.87 14.91
CA GLY A 118 5.28 -14.10 13.55
C GLY A 118 4.21 -14.75 12.65
N LEU A 119 4.58 -15.07 11.41
CA LEU A 119 3.70 -15.70 10.43
C LEU A 119 3.85 -17.23 10.41
N ASP A 120 2.74 -17.97 10.43
CA ASP A 120 2.79 -19.41 10.17
C ASP A 120 3.15 -19.72 8.70
N LEU A 121 3.49 -20.99 8.40
CA LEU A 121 3.90 -21.42 7.06
C LEU A 121 2.86 -21.06 5.99
N LYS A 122 1.56 -21.22 6.30
CA LYS A 122 0.45 -20.93 5.38
C LYS A 122 0.34 -19.44 5.09
N ARG A 123 0.53 -18.60 6.09
CA ARG A 123 0.55 -17.13 5.94
C ARG A 123 1.75 -16.66 5.14
N ILE A 124 2.91 -17.30 5.29
CA ILE A 124 4.08 -16.99 4.46
C ILE A 124 3.86 -17.41 2.99
N ASP A 125 3.21 -18.54 2.73
CA ASP A 125 2.82 -18.94 1.37
C ASP A 125 1.86 -17.92 0.74
N ALA A 126 0.81 -17.53 1.46
CA ALA A 126 -0.14 -16.53 0.99
C ALA A 126 0.54 -15.17 0.71
N LEU A 127 1.53 -14.78 1.52
CA LEU A 127 2.33 -13.58 1.29
C LEU A 127 3.19 -13.70 0.03
N CYS A 128 3.83 -14.86 -0.20
CA CYS A 128 4.58 -15.11 -1.43
C CYS A 128 3.68 -15.03 -2.67
N GLU A 129 2.46 -15.57 -2.61
CA GLU A 129 1.49 -15.48 -3.70
C GLU A 129 1.05 -14.04 -3.94
N GLY A 130 0.75 -13.28 -2.87
CA GLY A 130 0.36 -11.87 -2.97
C GLY A 130 1.44 -10.94 -3.50
N ILE A 131 2.73 -11.30 -3.33
CA ILE A 131 3.86 -10.54 -3.92
C ILE A 131 4.09 -10.91 -5.40
N ASN A 132 3.70 -12.11 -5.81
CA ASN A 132 3.87 -12.59 -7.20
C ASN A 132 2.71 -12.20 -8.13
N GLY A 133 1.50 -12.07 -7.59
CA GLY A 133 0.29 -11.66 -8.32
C GLY A 133 0.27 -10.17 -8.63
#